data_AF-A0A1Z5H3G0-F1
#
_entry.id   AF-A0A1Z5H3G0-F1
#
_cell.length_a   1.000
_cell.length_b   1.000
_cell.length_c   1.000
_cell.angle_alpha   90.00
_cell.angle_beta   90.00
_cell.angle_gamma   90.00
#
_symmetry.space_group_name_H-M   'P 1'
#
loop_
_entity.id
_entity.type
_entity.pdbx_description
1 polymer ?
#
loop_
_entity_poly.entity_id
_entity_poly.type
_entity_poly.pdbx_seq_one_letter_code
_entity_poly.pdbx_strand_id
1 'polypeptide(L)'
;MKKIGTKLLVVLAVALGGVAASQEPTTAKASTTFSSIPSGHFQSSKAHYAFHWQTMKSGKNKGQVLVFGNFDKPSVQLGVPNKYKLSKNHRTLTTYYRLMSSKGKLEKTTYRMDVYKYSSSKYRVKLNQYKAGLLPSSKGSAYTFNVTKKSPAQNYATKYTKPKLFNAEYKPTYDANYKSNYETNYKSAYNAYLNEVISEINKGAQQDYKDGKNGDPSTPEAQQDIKNAALKYVNDNTDKITQAVTQNVTKNVTKRVTQEVNKDVNKSLENLVSAYNNLK
;
A
#
# COMPACT_ATOMS: atom_id res chain seq x y z
N MET A 1 22.99 -21.42 37.59
CA MET A 1 23.65 -20.49 36.65
C MET A 1 23.45 -20.99 35.22
N LYS A 2 22.85 -20.17 34.35
CA LYS A 2 22.73 -20.38 32.90
C LYS A 2 24.06 -20.00 32.22
N LYS A 3 24.52 -20.79 31.23
CA LYS A 3 25.14 -20.38 29.94
C LYS A 3 24.99 -21.58 28.98
N ILE A 4 24.11 -21.52 27.96
CA ILE A 4 24.34 -21.15 26.55
C ILE A 4 25.47 -21.96 25.89
N GLY A 5 25.13 -22.70 24.82
CA GLY A 5 26.10 -23.35 23.93
C GLY A 5 25.45 -24.00 22.72
N THR A 6 25.25 -23.21 21.67
CA THR A 6 24.86 -23.55 20.29
C THR A 6 25.63 -24.77 19.74
N LYS A 7 24.98 -25.62 18.92
CA LYS A 7 25.54 -26.09 17.64
C LYS A 7 24.51 -26.86 16.80
N LEU A 8 24.28 -26.33 15.62
CA LEU A 8 23.66 -26.95 14.45
C LEU A 8 24.48 -28.20 14.08
N LEU A 9 23.83 -29.35 13.88
CA LEU A 9 24.46 -30.52 13.27
C LEU A 9 23.63 -30.95 12.08
N VAL A 10 24.14 -30.60 10.90
CA VAL A 10 23.74 -31.20 9.62
C VAL A 10 24.50 -32.51 9.55
N VAL A 11 23.79 -33.63 9.61
CA VAL A 11 24.35 -34.96 9.35
C VAL A 11 23.94 -35.35 7.93
N LEU A 12 24.90 -35.29 7.01
CA LEU A 12 24.87 -36.09 5.79
C LEU A 12 25.21 -37.52 6.20
N ALA A 13 24.21 -38.41 6.18
CA ALA A 13 24.44 -39.84 6.30
C ALA A 13 24.63 -40.41 4.88
N VAL A 14 25.87 -40.81 4.58
CA VAL A 14 26.23 -41.65 3.44
C VAL A 14 25.80 -43.08 3.78
N ALA A 15 25.00 -43.67 2.89
CA ALA A 15 24.47 -45.02 3.01
C ALA A 15 25.53 -46.08 2.68
N LEU A 16 25.68 -47.08 3.55
CA LEU A 16 26.29 -48.36 3.22
C LEU A 16 25.46 -49.49 3.85
N GLY A 17 24.99 -50.41 3.00
CA GLY A 17 24.72 -51.80 3.37
C GLY A 17 23.39 -52.10 4.07
N GLY A 18 22.36 -52.40 3.29
CA GLY A 18 21.17 -53.08 3.78
C GLY A 18 20.10 -53.15 2.71
N VAL A 19 19.74 -54.37 2.27
CA VAL A 19 18.63 -54.61 1.34
C VAL A 19 17.33 -54.38 2.12
N ALA A 20 17.00 -53.12 2.39
CA ALA A 20 15.65 -52.73 2.76
C ALA A 20 14.86 -52.68 1.46
N ALA A 21 13.78 -53.47 1.38
CA ALA A 21 12.77 -53.31 0.34
C ALA A 21 12.52 -51.81 0.16
N SER A 22 12.84 -51.29 -1.02
CA SER A 22 12.60 -49.90 -1.38
C SER A 22 11.09 -49.68 -1.37
N GLN A 23 10.55 -49.35 -0.20
CA GLN A 23 9.28 -48.65 -0.13
C GLN A 23 9.53 -47.34 -0.85
N GLU A 24 9.10 -47.28 -2.11
CA GLU A 24 8.92 -46.02 -2.80
C GLU A 24 8.22 -45.07 -1.81
N PRO A 25 8.69 -43.83 -1.61
CA PRO A 25 7.96 -42.89 -0.80
C PRO A 25 6.59 -42.74 -1.44
N THR A 26 5.58 -43.38 -0.84
CA THR A 26 4.20 -43.23 -1.28
C THR A 26 3.89 -41.76 -1.16
N THR A 27 3.92 -41.06 -2.28
CA THR A 27 3.54 -39.66 -2.35
C THR A 27 2.07 -39.63 -1.96
N ALA A 28 1.81 -39.25 -0.71
CA ALA A 28 0.47 -39.26 -0.15
C ALA A 28 -0.46 -38.52 -1.11
N LYS A 29 -1.38 -39.27 -1.73
CA LYS A 29 -2.31 -38.69 -2.72
C LYS A 29 -3.05 -37.54 -2.05
N ALA A 30 -2.99 -36.36 -2.67
CA ALA A 30 -3.63 -35.18 -2.13
C ALA A 30 -5.14 -35.42 -1.98
N SER A 31 -5.63 -35.37 -0.73
CA SER A 31 -7.06 -35.58 -0.46
C SER A 31 -7.91 -34.57 -1.25
N THR A 32 -8.96 -35.07 -1.89
CA THR A 32 -9.92 -34.29 -2.68
C THR A 32 -11.23 -34.05 -1.93
N THR A 33 -11.33 -34.52 -0.68
CA THR A 33 -12.53 -34.43 0.17
C THR A 33 -12.25 -33.61 1.44
N PHE A 34 -13.30 -33.06 2.03
CA PHE A 34 -13.26 -32.40 3.32
C PHE A 34 -13.52 -33.41 4.43
N SER A 35 -12.65 -33.42 5.44
CA SER A 35 -12.86 -34.12 6.72
C SER A 35 -13.19 -33.14 7.85
N SER A 36 -12.91 -31.85 7.67
CA SER A 36 -13.15 -30.79 8.64
C SER A 36 -13.21 -29.42 7.94
N ILE A 37 -13.53 -28.38 8.71
CA ILE A 37 -13.42 -27.00 8.26
C ILE A 37 -11.95 -26.72 7.95
N PRO A 38 -11.62 -26.25 6.74
CA PRO A 38 -10.24 -26.07 6.35
C PRO A 38 -9.59 -24.93 7.12
N SER A 39 -8.32 -25.12 7.46
CA SER A 39 -7.46 -24.09 8.05
C SER A 39 -6.59 -23.41 6.98
N GLY A 40 -6.01 -22.27 7.36
CA GLY A 40 -5.15 -21.49 6.49
C GLY A 40 -5.88 -20.44 5.67
N HIS A 41 -5.10 -19.69 4.89
CA HIS A 41 -5.58 -18.57 4.09
C HIS A 41 -5.84 -19.02 2.67
N PHE A 42 -7.11 -18.95 2.27
CA PHE A 42 -7.54 -19.13 0.90
C PHE A 42 -7.26 -17.84 0.16
N GLN A 43 -6.41 -17.89 -0.85
CA GLN A 43 -6.02 -16.70 -1.60
C GLN A 43 -6.15 -16.91 -3.11
N SER A 44 -6.60 -15.86 -3.81
CA SER A 44 -6.65 -15.83 -5.27
C SER A 44 -6.03 -14.54 -5.78
N SER A 45 -4.83 -14.65 -6.36
CA SER A 45 -4.14 -13.52 -7.00
C SER A 45 -4.94 -12.98 -8.17
N LYS A 46 -5.74 -13.80 -8.86
CA LYS A 46 -6.59 -13.35 -9.98
C LYS A 46 -7.77 -12.49 -9.52
N ALA A 47 -8.27 -12.72 -8.30
CA ALA A 47 -9.37 -11.93 -7.74
C ALA A 47 -8.88 -10.81 -6.80
N HIS A 48 -7.58 -10.72 -6.53
CA HIS A 48 -6.99 -9.88 -5.46
C HIS A 48 -7.73 -10.06 -4.13
N TYR A 49 -8.11 -11.31 -3.82
CA TYR A 49 -9.01 -11.64 -2.72
C TYR A 49 -8.44 -12.76 -1.88
N ALA A 50 -8.63 -12.66 -0.57
CA ALA A 50 -8.31 -13.75 0.34
C ALA A 50 -9.35 -13.88 1.46
N PHE A 51 -9.47 -15.08 2.02
CA PHE A 51 -10.28 -15.30 3.21
C PHE A 51 -9.74 -16.46 4.04
N HIS A 52 -10.16 -16.51 5.29
CA HIS A 52 -9.89 -17.66 6.15
C HIS A 52 -10.93 -17.78 7.25
N TRP A 53 -10.96 -18.95 7.86
CA TRP A 53 -11.59 -19.14 9.16
C TRP A 53 -10.61 -18.73 10.25
N GLN A 54 -11.12 -18.04 11.25
CA GLN A 54 -10.40 -17.69 12.45
C GLN A 54 -11.20 -18.13 13.67
N THR A 55 -10.51 -18.74 14.63
CA THR A 55 -11.09 -19.08 15.92
C THR A 55 -10.92 -17.89 16.86
N MET A 56 -12.04 -17.36 17.35
CA MET A 56 -12.10 -16.31 18.36
C MET A 56 -12.36 -16.93 19.73
N LYS A 57 -11.73 -16.39 20.78
CA LYS A 57 -12.05 -16.76 22.17
C LYS A 57 -12.71 -15.57 22.85
N SER A 58 -13.83 -15.82 23.53
CA SER A 58 -14.48 -14.84 24.42
C SER A 58 -14.69 -15.52 25.77
N GLY A 59 -13.83 -15.19 26.74
CA GLY A 59 -13.74 -15.93 27.99
C GLY A 59 -13.45 -17.43 27.76
N LYS A 60 -14.34 -18.30 28.26
CA LYS A 60 -14.26 -19.76 28.08
C LYS A 60 -14.78 -20.24 26.73
N ASN A 61 -15.51 -19.39 26.00
CA ASN A 61 -16.20 -19.77 24.78
C ASN A 61 -15.30 -19.58 23.56
N LYS A 62 -15.35 -20.54 22.62
CA LYS A 62 -14.70 -20.44 21.32
C LYS A 62 -15.75 -20.27 20.24
N GLY A 63 -15.58 -19.28 19.38
CA GLY A 63 -16.38 -19.08 18.17
C GLY A 63 -15.50 -19.16 16.94
N GLN A 64 -16.10 -19.44 15.79
CA GLN A 64 -15.45 -19.24 14.50
C GLN A 64 -16.00 -18.01 13.80
N VAL A 65 -15.12 -17.28 13.14
CA VAL A 65 -15.45 -16.19 12.24
C VAL A 65 -14.76 -16.43 10.90
N LEU A 66 -15.35 -15.92 9.84
CA LEU A 66 -14.76 -15.79 8.52
C LEU A 66 -14.20 -14.39 8.40
N VAL A 67 -12.95 -14.29 7.99
CA VAL A 67 -12.32 -13.01 7.67
C VAL A 67 -12.19 -12.94 6.16
N PHE A 68 -12.77 -11.90 5.57
CA PHE A 68 -12.84 -11.67 4.14
C PHE A 68 -12.01 -10.44 3.78
N GLY A 69 -10.96 -10.59 2.98
CA GLY A 69 -10.10 -9.49 2.53
C GLY A 69 -10.21 -9.26 1.04
N ASN A 70 -10.73 -8.08 0.65
CA ASN A 70 -10.66 -7.59 -0.71
C ASN A 70 -9.52 -6.57 -0.82
N PHE A 71 -8.50 -6.90 -1.60
CA PHE A 71 -7.32 -6.05 -1.80
C PHE A 71 -7.40 -5.26 -3.10
N ASP A 72 -8.42 -5.54 -3.94
CA ASP A 72 -8.76 -4.72 -5.11
C ASP A 72 -9.50 -3.44 -4.69
N LYS A 73 -10.50 -3.61 -3.82
CA LYS A 73 -11.22 -2.54 -3.12
C LYS A 73 -10.95 -2.71 -1.63
N PRO A 74 -9.99 -1.96 -1.05
CA PRO A 74 -9.41 -2.23 0.26
C PRO A 74 -10.49 -2.29 1.33
N SER A 75 -10.82 -3.51 1.74
CA SER A 75 -11.85 -3.76 2.73
C SER A 75 -11.64 -5.11 3.39
N VAL A 76 -11.94 -5.16 4.68
CA VAL A 76 -12.03 -6.41 5.44
C VAL A 76 -13.43 -6.52 6.02
N GLN A 77 -14.07 -7.67 5.82
CA GLN A 77 -15.41 -7.96 6.33
C GLN A 77 -15.38 -9.22 7.17
N LEU A 78 -16.22 -9.24 8.21
CA LEU A 78 -16.31 -10.38 9.11
C LEU A 78 -17.63 -11.11 8.90
N GLY A 79 -17.57 -12.41 8.65
CA GLY A 79 -18.72 -13.29 8.61
C GLY A 79 -18.77 -14.15 9.86
N VAL A 80 -19.94 -14.33 10.44
CA VAL A 80 -20.18 -15.35 11.48
C VAL A 80 -20.89 -16.52 10.82
N PRO A 81 -20.24 -17.70 10.71
CA PRO A 81 -20.87 -18.92 10.23
C PRO A 81 -22.01 -19.34 11.16
N ASN A 82 -23.15 -19.73 10.59
CA ASN A 82 -24.29 -20.26 11.36
C ASN A 82 -24.63 -21.71 10.99
N LYS A 83 -24.21 -22.20 9.81
CA LYS A 83 -24.47 -23.58 9.38
C LYS A 83 -23.42 -24.04 8.36
N TYR A 84 -23.04 -25.30 8.48
CA TYR A 84 -22.20 -26.01 7.52
C TYR A 84 -22.97 -27.17 6.88
N LYS A 85 -22.69 -27.47 5.60
CA LYS A 85 -23.14 -28.69 4.92
C LYS A 85 -22.01 -29.24 4.05
N LEU A 86 -21.83 -30.55 4.06
CA LEU A 86 -20.98 -31.24 3.10
C LEU A 86 -21.83 -31.82 1.97
N SER A 87 -21.31 -31.79 0.74
CA SER A 87 -21.91 -32.54 -0.37
C SER A 87 -21.82 -34.06 -0.13
N LYS A 88 -22.66 -34.86 -0.80
CA LYS A 88 -22.65 -36.34 -0.67
C LYS A 88 -21.26 -36.98 -0.85
N ASN A 89 -20.46 -36.46 -1.78
CA ASN A 89 -19.09 -36.92 -2.05
C ASN A 89 -18.02 -36.18 -1.23
N HIS A 90 -18.42 -35.34 -0.27
CA HIS A 90 -17.57 -34.54 0.61
C HIS A 90 -16.58 -33.62 -0.12
N ARG A 91 -16.79 -33.32 -1.42
CA ARG A 91 -15.92 -32.42 -2.20
C ARG A 91 -16.29 -30.96 -2.09
N THR A 92 -17.49 -30.64 -1.61
CA THR A 92 -17.96 -29.25 -1.44
C THR A 92 -18.33 -29.00 0.02
N LEU A 93 -17.70 -28.01 0.63
CA LEU A 93 -18.11 -27.43 1.90
C LEU A 93 -18.99 -26.21 1.62
N THR A 94 -20.26 -26.28 2.01
CA THR A 94 -21.18 -25.15 2.01
C THR A 94 -21.17 -24.50 3.38
N THR A 95 -20.98 -23.19 3.42
CA THR A 95 -21.04 -22.39 4.65
C THR A 95 -22.09 -21.31 4.51
N TYR A 96 -23.03 -21.27 5.45
CA TYR A 96 -23.97 -20.18 5.62
C TYR A 96 -23.42 -19.23 6.68
N TYR A 97 -23.45 -17.94 6.41
CA TYR A 97 -22.88 -16.93 7.29
C TYR A 97 -23.67 -15.63 7.21
N ARG A 98 -23.56 -14.81 8.26
CA ARG A 98 -24.08 -13.44 8.30
C ARG A 98 -22.93 -12.49 8.57
N LEU A 99 -22.96 -11.30 7.98
CA LEU A 99 -21.91 -10.32 8.20
C LEU A 99 -22.04 -9.64 9.56
N MET A 100 -20.93 -9.24 10.13
CA MET A 100 -20.87 -8.37 11.30
C MET A 100 -20.70 -6.94 10.83
N SER A 101 -21.55 -6.05 11.33
CA SER A 101 -21.44 -4.61 11.12
C SER A 101 -20.22 -4.02 11.85
N SER A 102 -19.84 -2.80 11.50
CA SER A 102 -18.78 -2.04 12.18
C SER A 102 -19.04 -1.82 13.68
N LYS A 103 -20.31 -1.89 14.11
CA LYS A 103 -20.74 -1.79 15.52
C LYS A 103 -20.76 -3.14 16.24
N GLY A 104 -20.22 -4.20 15.64
CA GLY A 104 -20.19 -5.55 16.23
C GLY A 104 -21.52 -6.30 16.21
N LYS A 105 -22.57 -5.73 15.59
CA LYS A 105 -23.89 -6.39 15.48
C LYS A 105 -23.96 -7.28 14.24
N LEU A 106 -24.61 -8.44 14.38
CA LEU A 106 -24.84 -9.36 13.26
C LEU A 106 -25.96 -8.84 12.34
N GLU A 107 -25.70 -8.83 11.04
CA GLU A 107 -26.69 -8.45 10.03
C GLU A 107 -27.75 -9.54 9.82
N LYS A 108 -28.91 -9.15 9.27
CA LYS A 108 -30.04 -10.07 9.05
C LYS A 108 -29.82 -10.99 7.84
N THR A 109 -29.12 -10.51 6.82
CA THR A 109 -28.92 -11.22 5.55
C THR A 109 -28.01 -12.43 5.73
N THR A 110 -28.52 -13.62 5.41
CA THR A 110 -27.72 -14.84 5.37
C THR A 110 -27.16 -15.04 3.98
N TYR A 111 -25.84 -15.10 3.88
CA TYR A 111 -25.09 -15.44 2.68
C TYR A 111 -24.75 -16.93 2.68
N ARG A 112 -24.50 -17.48 1.49
CA ARG A 112 -24.06 -18.85 1.30
C ARG A 112 -22.82 -18.86 0.42
N MET A 113 -21.75 -19.48 0.87
CA MET A 113 -20.58 -19.79 0.05
C MET A 113 -20.40 -21.28 -0.14
N ASP A 114 -19.94 -21.67 -1.32
CA ASP A 114 -19.58 -23.05 -1.64
C ASP A 114 -18.08 -23.12 -1.95
N VAL A 115 -17.34 -23.91 -1.18
CA VAL A 115 -15.90 -24.17 -1.40
C VAL A 115 -15.76 -25.58 -1.93
N TYR A 116 -15.36 -25.71 -3.19
CA TYR A 116 -15.14 -26.99 -3.84
C TYR A 116 -13.65 -27.36 -3.82
N LYS A 117 -13.32 -28.59 -3.44
CA LYS A 117 -11.94 -29.05 -3.28
C LYS A 117 -11.43 -29.75 -4.53
N TYR A 118 -10.40 -29.17 -5.15
CA TYR A 118 -9.63 -29.83 -6.20
C TYR A 118 -8.56 -30.73 -5.59
N SER A 119 -7.83 -30.22 -4.60
CA SER A 119 -6.77 -30.93 -3.87
C SER A 119 -6.62 -30.36 -2.46
N SER A 120 -5.61 -30.81 -1.70
CA SER A 120 -5.30 -30.29 -0.37
C SER A 120 -5.02 -28.78 -0.35
N SER A 121 -4.46 -28.23 -1.43
CA SER A 121 -4.05 -26.82 -1.52
C SER A 121 -4.82 -26.00 -2.56
N LYS A 122 -5.64 -26.62 -3.42
CA LYS A 122 -6.37 -25.94 -4.49
C LYS A 122 -7.87 -26.13 -4.37
N TYR A 123 -8.60 -25.02 -4.45
CA TYR A 123 -10.04 -24.97 -4.25
C TYR A 123 -10.69 -24.05 -5.29
N ARG A 124 -11.94 -24.35 -5.65
CA ARG A 124 -12.80 -23.42 -6.40
C ARG A 124 -13.74 -22.74 -5.43
N VAL A 125 -13.77 -21.42 -5.49
CA VAL A 125 -14.72 -20.58 -4.75
C VAL A 125 -15.28 -19.56 -5.73
N LYS A 126 -16.60 -19.31 -5.66
CA LYS A 126 -17.20 -18.25 -6.45
C LYS A 126 -17.25 -16.96 -5.65
N LEU A 127 -17.02 -15.84 -6.31
CA LEU A 127 -17.21 -14.51 -5.72
C LEU A 127 -18.37 -13.81 -6.42
N ASN A 128 -19.21 -13.13 -5.65
CA ASN A 128 -20.32 -12.35 -6.16
C ASN A 128 -20.31 -10.95 -5.54
N GLN A 129 -20.58 -9.93 -6.36
CA GLN A 129 -20.73 -8.57 -5.89
C GLN A 129 -22.13 -8.40 -5.29
N TYR A 130 -22.19 -8.08 -4.00
CA TYR A 130 -23.40 -7.67 -3.29
C TYR A 130 -23.32 -6.19 -2.93
N LYS A 131 -24.42 -5.63 -2.40
CA LYS A 131 -24.42 -4.29 -1.78
C LYS A 131 -23.39 -4.18 -0.65
N ALA A 132 -23.25 -5.24 0.13
CA ALA A 132 -22.27 -5.29 1.22
C ALA A 132 -20.81 -5.36 0.72
N GLY A 133 -20.55 -5.80 -0.51
CA GLY A 133 -19.20 -6.01 -1.00
C GLY A 133 -19.06 -7.25 -1.88
N LEU A 134 -17.84 -7.49 -2.35
CA LEU A 134 -17.48 -8.71 -3.06
C LEU A 134 -17.28 -9.82 -2.03
N LEU A 135 -18.06 -10.91 -2.10
CA LEU A 135 -18.06 -11.95 -1.08
C LEU A 135 -18.04 -13.36 -1.70
N PRO A 136 -17.46 -14.36 -1.01
CA PRO A 136 -17.65 -15.77 -1.33
C PRO A 136 -19.13 -16.13 -1.39
N SER A 137 -19.53 -16.78 -2.49
CA SER A 137 -20.91 -17.06 -2.83
C SER A 137 -21.08 -18.43 -3.48
N SER A 138 -22.32 -18.92 -3.56
CA SER A 138 -22.70 -20.04 -4.44
C SER A 138 -22.96 -19.58 -5.89
N LYS A 139 -23.06 -18.27 -6.12
CA LYS A 139 -23.28 -17.60 -7.41
C LYS A 139 -22.06 -16.75 -7.81
N GLY A 140 -22.10 -16.17 -9.01
CA GLY A 140 -21.04 -15.30 -9.51
C GLY A 140 -19.87 -16.04 -10.16
N SER A 141 -18.75 -15.35 -10.29
CA SER A 141 -17.57 -15.81 -11.03
C SER A 141 -16.74 -16.78 -10.21
N ALA A 142 -16.34 -17.90 -10.83
CA ALA A 142 -15.52 -18.92 -10.19
C ALA A 142 -14.03 -18.56 -10.28
N TYR A 143 -13.32 -18.69 -9.16
CA TYR A 143 -11.87 -18.52 -9.09
C TYR A 143 -11.23 -19.73 -8.42
N THR A 144 -9.97 -19.97 -8.79
CA THR A 144 -9.11 -20.89 -8.06
C THR A 144 -8.46 -20.15 -6.90
N PHE A 145 -8.62 -20.72 -5.71
CA PHE A 145 -8.00 -20.30 -4.48
C PHE A 145 -6.95 -21.33 -4.07
N ASN A 146 -5.75 -20.83 -3.80
CA ASN A 146 -4.69 -21.62 -3.18
C ASN A 146 -4.73 -21.42 -1.67
N VAL A 147 -4.48 -22.47 -0.89
CA VAL A 147 -4.40 -22.37 0.57
C VAL A 147 -2.96 -22.28 1.02
N THR A 148 -2.66 -21.26 1.84
CA THR A 148 -1.35 -21.07 2.47
C THR A 148 -1.45 -20.96 3.98
N LYS A 149 -0.42 -21.44 4.67
CA LYS A 149 -0.31 -21.27 6.13
C LYS A 149 -0.01 -19.81 6.51
N LYS A 150 0.84 -19.15 5.72
CA LYS A 150 1.17 -17.73 5.92
C LYS A 150 0.07 -16.85 5.34
N SER A 151 -0.21 -15.75 6.02
CA SER A 151 -1.16 -14.75 5.54
C SER A 151 -0.67 -14.09 4.25
N PRO A 152 -1.54 -13.94 3.24
CA PRO A 152 -1.23 -13.20 2.02
C PRO A 152 -1.37 -11.68 2.18
N ALA A 153 -1.90 -11.20 3.31
CA ALA A 153 -2.38 -9.82 3.43
C ALA A 153 -1.31 -8.77 3.14
N GLN A 154 -0.11 -8.90 3.71
CA GLN A 154 0.98 -7.96 3.46
C GLN A 154 1.34 -7.89 1.98
N ASN A 155 1.49 -9.05 1.34
CA ASN A 155 1.83 -9.15 -0.08
C ASN A 155 0.72 -8.53 -0.94
N TYR A 156 -0.54 -8.89 -0.68
CA TYR A 156 -1.66 -8.41 -1.48
C TYR A 156 -1.92 -6.92 -1.27
N ALA A 157 -1.79 -6.41 -0.04
CA ALA A 157 -1.89 -4.99 0.26
C ALA A 157 -0.79 -4.21 -0.48
N THR A 158 0.46 -4.69 -0.44
CA THR A 158 1.58 -4.04 -1.14
C THR A 158 1.41 -4.07 -2.65
N LYS A 159 1.01 -5.22 -3.20
CA LYS A 159 0.98 -5.45 -4.65
C LYS A 159 -0.25 -4.85 -5.33
N TYR A 160 -1.42 -4.95 -4.70
CA TYR A 160 -2.71 -4.63 -5.33
C TYR A 160 -3.36 -3.37 -4.75
N THR A 161 -3.19 -3.11 -3.45
CA THR A 161 -3.83 -1.97 -2.78
C THR A 161 -2.98 -0.69 -2.82
N LYS A 162 -1.67 -0.80 -2.54
CA LYS A 162 -0.76 0.35 -2.43
C LYS A 162 -0.82 1.28 -3.66
N PRO A 163 -0.74 0.79 -4.91
CA PRO A 163 -0.76 1.68 -6.07
C PRO A 163 -2.08 2.44 -6.19
N LYS A 164 -3.21 1.82 -5.82
CA LYS A 164 -4.53 2.44 -5.90
C LYS A 164 -4.70 3.53 -4.86
N LEU A 165 -4.31 3.27 -3.61
CA LEU A 165 -4.34 4.27 -2.55
C LEU A 165 -3.39 5.43 -2.86
N PHE A 166 -2.18 5.14 -3.30
CA PHE A 166 -1.22 6.18 -3.69
C PHE A 166 -1.80 7.09 -4.78
N ASN A 167 -2.34 6.52 -5.87
CA ASN A 167 -2.90 7.30 -6.95
C ASN A 167 -4.15 8.11 -6.54
N ALA A 168 -4.97 7.57 -5.64
CA ALA A 168 -6.16 8.25 -5.12
C ALA A 168 -5.79 9.46 -4.24
N GLU A 169 -4.75 9.34 -3.43
CA GLU A 169 -4.31 10.38 -2.48
C GLU A 169 -3.33 11.40 -3.10
N TYR A 170 -2.59 10.99 -4.14
CA TYR A 170 -1.49 11.78 -4.69
C TYR A 170 -1.96 13.09 -5.32
N LYS A 171 -2.87 13.04 -6.30
CA LYS A 171 -3.30 14.24 -7.03
C LYS A 171 -3.95 15.29 -6.11
N PRO A 172 -4.91 14.94 -5.22
CA PRO A 172 -5.49 15.92 -4.29
C PRO A 172 -4.46 16.56 -3.37
N THR A 173 -3.54 15.75 -2.82
CA THR A 173 -2.48 16.23 -1.93
C THR A 173 -1.46 17.11 -2.65
N TYR A 174 -1.14 16.76 -3.91
CA TYR A 174 -0.28 17.55 -4.78
C TYR A 174 -0.89 18.92 -5.06
N ASP A 175 -2.14 18.98 -5.51
CA ASP A 175 -2.81 20.23 -5.87
C ASP A 175 -2.91 21.18 -4.64
N ALA A 176 -3.24 20.64 -3.46
CA ALA A 176 -3.29 21.40 -2.21
C ALA A 176 -1.92 21.96 -1.79
N ASN A 177 -0.88 21.12 -1.83
CA ASN A 177 0.48 21.54 -1.48
C ASN A 177 1.07 22.50 -2.52
N TYR A 178 0.82 22.28 -3.81
CA TYR A 178 1.31 23.14 -4.88
C TYR A 178 0.82 24.57 -4.69
N LYS A 179 -0.49 24.75 -4.47
CA LYS A 179 -1.10 26.07 -4.23
C LYS A 179 -0.50 26.78 -3.01
N SER A 180 -0.35 26.07 -1.89
CA SER A 180 0.22 26.64 -0.65
C SER A 180 1.69 27.04 -0.79
N ASN A 181 2.49 26.23 -1.49
CA ASN A 181 3.93 26.46 -1.62
C ASN A 181 4.30 27.39 -2.78
N TYR A 182 3.40 27.63 -3.74
CA TYR A 182 3.68 28.46 -4.91
C TYR A 182 4.09 29.88 -4.51
N GLU A 183 3.25 30.59 -3.74
CA GLU A 183 3.53 31.99 -3.37
C GLU A 183 4.78 32.15 -2.51
N THR A 184 4.97 31.28 -1.51
CA THR A 184 6.12 31.35 -0.60
C THR A 184 7.44 31.13 -1.33
N ASN A 185 7.50 30.11 -2.19
CA ASN A 185 8.72 29.78 -2.94
C ASN A 185 8.95 30.75 -4.10
N TYR A 186 7.89 31.22 -4.75
CA TYR A 186 7.97 32.27 -5.76
C TYR A 186 8.65 33.52 -5.16
N LYS A 187 8.16 34.00 -4.02
CA LYS A 187 8.72 35.17 -3.33
C LYS A 187 10.19 34.95 -2.92
N SER A 188 10.52 33.78 -2.38
CA SER A 188 11.90 33.47 -1.97
C SER A 188 12.88 33.41 -3.14
N ALA A 189 12.50 32.76 -4.24
CA ALA A 189 13.34 32.64 -5.43
C ALA A 189 13.48 33.98 -6.18
N TYR A 190 12.39 34.76 -6.23
CA TYR A 190 12.40 36.12 -6.75
C TYR A 190 13.36 37.02 -5.94
N ASN A 191 13.31 36.96 -4.60
CA ASN A 191 14.23 37.71 -3.75
C ASN A 191 15.70 37.27 -3.92
N ALA A 192 15.96 35.97 -4.02
CA ALA A 192 17.32 35.46 -4.25
C ALA A 192 17.89 35.96 -5.58
N TYR A 193 17.07 35.94 -6.63
CA TYR A 193 17.43 36.48 -7.94
C TYR A 193 17.66 38.00 -7.89
N LEU A 194 16.76 38.77 -7.24
CA LEU A 194 16.96 40.21 -7.06
C LEU A 194 18.29 40.52 -6.37
N ASN A 195 18.68 39.75 -5.36
CA ASN A 195 19.97 39.92 -4.68
C ASN A 195 21.16 39.64 -5.60
N GLU A 196 21.06 38.65 -6.48
CA GLU A 196 22.09 38.34 -7.48
C GLU A 196 22.24 39.49 -8.50
N VAL A 197 21.11 40.01 -8.99
CA VAL A 197 21.09 41.17 -9.90
C VAL A 197 21.69 42.41 -9.24
N ILE A 198 21.29 42.72 -8.01
CA ILE A 198 21.83 43.85 -7.25
C ILE A 198 23.35 43.70 -7.05
N SER A 199 23.81 42.49 -6.76
CA SER A 199 25.25 42.19 -6.63
C SER A 199 26.02 42.45 -7.92
N GLU A 200 25.51 41.99 -9.07
CA GLU A 200 26.15 42.20 -10.37
C GLU A 200 26.16 43.68 -10.80
N ILE A 201 25.05 44.41 -10.56
CA ILE A 201 24.98 45.85 -10.84
C ILE A 201 25.95 46.62 -9.96
N ASN A 202 26.05 46.28 -8.67
CA ASN A 202 27.00 46.92 -7.76
C ASN A 202 28.46 46.66 -8.19
N LYS A 203 28.78 45.47 -8.70
CA LYS A 203 30.11 45.18 -9.26
C LYS A 203 30.41 46.04 -10.49
N GLY A 204 29.44 46.20 -11.40
CA GLY A 204 29.58 47.05 -12.58
C GLY A 204 29.78 48.52 -12.23
N ALA A 205 28.95 49.07 -11.34
CA ALA A 205 29.05 50.44 -10.87
C ALA A 205 30.37 50.74 -10.16
N GLN A 206 30.88 49.79 -9.35
CA GLN A 206 32.20 49.91 -8.71
C GLN A 206 33.35 49.89 -9.72
N GLN A 207 33.21 49.17 -10.84
CA GLN A 207 34.20 49.13 -11.90
C GLN A 207 34.21 50.42 -12.73
N ASP A 208 33.04 50.94 -13.09
CA ASP A 208 32.91 52.21 -13.82
C ASP A 208 33.43 53.41 -13.00
N TYR A 209 33.32 53.34 -11.67
CA TYR A 209 33.90 54.32 -10.74
C TYR A 209 35.43 54.27 -10.74
N LYS A 210 36.03 53.07 -10.74
CA LYS A 210 37.49 52.91 -10.87
C LYS A 210 38.02 53.41 -12.21
N ASP A 211 37.21 53.30 -13.25
CA ASP A 211 37.54 53.71 -14.61
C ASP A 211 37.27 55.21 -14.88
N GLY A 212 36.76 55.96 -13.89
CA GLY A 212 36.52 57.40 -13.97
C GLY A 212 35.37 57.82 -14.90
N LYS A 213 34.46 56.90 -15.24
CA LYS A 213 33.45 57.11 -16.29
C LYS A 213 32.13 57.71 -15.80
N ASN A 214 31.77 57.52 -14.53
CA ASN A 214 30.52 58.00 -13.96
C ASN A 214 30.81 58.76 -12.65
N GLY A 215 30.16 59.91 -12.45
CA GLY A 215 30.28 60.72 -11.24
C GLY A 215 29.80 60.02 -9.96
N ASP A 216 29.79 60.74 -8.84
CA ASP A 216 29.52 60.19 -7.51
C ASP A 216 28.22 59.32 -7.47
N PRO A 217 28.34 58.00 -7.16
CA PRO A 217 27.21 57.07 -7.15
C PRO A 217 26.21 57.33 -6.02
N SER A 218 26.51 58.25 -5.10
CA SER A 218 25.58 58.69 -4.06
C SER A 218 24.56 59.73 -4.54
N THR A 219 24.67 60.21 -5.78
CA THR A 219 23.71 61.15 -6.36
C THR A 219 22.34 60.50 -6.64
N PRO A 220 21.23 61.24 -6.46
CA PRO A 220 19.88 60.74 -6.74
C PRO A 220 19.70 60.23 -8.18
N GLU A 221 20.32 60.90 -9.15
CA GLU A 221 20.26 60.54 -10.58
C GLU A 221 20.92 59.19 -10.84
N ALA A 222 22.13 58.97 -10.29
CA ALA A 222 22.84 57.69 -10.43
C ALA A 222 22.07 56.54 -9.76
N GLN A 223 21.46 56.78 -8.60
CA GLN A 223 20.61 55.78 -7.92
C GLN A 223 19.38 55.41 -8.74
N GLN A 224 18.79 56.36 -9.47
CA GLN A 224 17.63 56.12 -10.31
C GLN A 224 17.98 55.33 -11.59
N ASP A 225 19.12 55.61 -12.21
CA ASP A 225 19.61 54.88 -13.38
C ASP A 225 19.95 53.42 -13.04
N ILE A 226 20.61 53.20 -11.90
CA ILE A 226 20.87 51.87 -11.34
C ILE A 226 19.55 51.10 -11.15
N LYS A 227 18.52 51.76 -10.61
CA LYS A 227 17.20 51.15 -10.39
C LYS A 227 16.50 50.79 -11.71
N ASN A 228 16.59 51.66 -12.72
CA ASN A 228 16.01 51.43 -14.04
C ASN A 228 16.72 50.28 -14.78
N ALA A 229 18.04 50.20 -14.70
CA ALA A 229 18.82 49.10 -15.27
C ALA A 229 18.50 47.76 -14.61
N ALA A 230 18.33 47.73 -13.28
CA ALA A 230 17.89 46.55 -12.54
C ALA A 230 16.50 46.09 -12.99
N LEU A 231 15.55 47.01 -13.12
CA LEU A 231 14.19 46.69 -13.54
C LEU A 231 14.16 46.13 -14.97
N LYS A 232 14.94 46.71 -15.89
CA LYS A 232 15.09 46.22 -17.25
C LYS A 232 15.67 44.80 -17.27
N TYR A 233 16.72 44.55 -16.50
CA TYR A 233 17.33 43.21 -16.43
C TYR A 233 16.36 42.15 -15.90
N VAL A 234 15.56 42.48 -14.87
CA VAL A 234 14.53 41.58 -14.34
C VAL A 234 13.48 41.26 -15.40
N ASN A 235 12.99 42.26 -16.12
CA ASN A 235 12.01 42.08 -17.19
C ASN A 235 12.58 41.20 -18.32
N ASP A 236 13.81 41.47 -18.75
CA ASP A 236 14.49 40.72 -19.83
C ASP A 236 14.79 39.24 -19.45
N ASN A 237 14.74 38.90 -18.15
CA ASN A 237 15.02 37.55 -17.65
C ASN A 237 13.83 36.91 -16.91
N THR A 238 12.63 37.49 -17.03
CA THR A 238 11.42 37.00 -16.34
C THR A 238 11.12 35.52 -16.64
N ASP A 239 11.38 35.08 -17.87
CA ASP A 239 11.19 33.67 -18.26
C ASP A 239 12.16 32.73 -17.54
N LYS A 240 13.42 33.12 -17.39
CA LYS A 240 14.43 32.33 -16.67
C LYS A 240 14.09 32.21 -15.19
N ILE A 241 13.63 33.32 -14.58
CA ILE A 241 13.16 33.35 -13.20
C ILE A 241 11.97 32.40 -13.05
N THR A 242 10.98 32.53 -13.94
CA THR A 242 9.77 31.69 -13.95
C THR A 242 10.12 30.21 -14.10
N GLN A 243 11.07 29.87 -14.97
CA GLN A 243 11.52 28.50 -15.17
C GLN A 243 12.24 27.94 -13.94
N ALA A 244 13.17 28.70 -13.34
CA ALA A 244 13.90 28.29 -12.15
C ALA A 244 12.96 28.08 -10.94
N VAL A 245 12.00 29.00 -10.75
CA VAL A 245 10.96 28.89 -9.72
C VAL A 245 10.12 27.64 -9.96
N THR A 246 9.63 27.45 -11.18
CA THR A 246 8.77 26.31 -11.54
C THR A 246 9.48 24.98 -11.28
N GLN A 247 10.75 24.86 -11.65
CA GLN A 247 11.55 23.65 -11.41
C GLN A 247 11.75 23.39 -9.91
N ASN A 248 12.11 24.42 -9.14
CA ASN A 248 12.36 24.27 -7.71
C ASN A 248 11.09 23.92 -6.93
N VAL A 249 9.98 24.62 -7.20
CA VAL A 249 8.66 24.33 -6.64
C VAL A 249 8.23 22.92 -6.99
N THR A 250 8.30 22.54 -8.27
CA THR A 250 7.89 21.20 -8.72
C THR A 250 8.69 20.12 -8.02
N LYS A 251 10.02 20.26 -7.92
CA LYS A 251 10.89 19.27 -7.27
C LYS A 251 10.59 19.11 -5.78
N ASN A 252 10.47 20.21 -5.05
CA ASN A 252 10.23 20.18 -3.60
C ASN A 252 8.82 19.70 -3.26
N VAL A 253 7.81 20.20 -3.97
CA VAL A 253 6.41 19.77 -3.80
C VAL A 253 6.28 18.29 -4.12
N THR A 254 6.83 17.83 -5.25
CA THR A 254 6.78 16.40 -5.62
C THR A 254 7.40 15.52 -4.55
N LYS A 255 8.57 15.89 -4.03
CA LYS A 255 9.25 15.12 -2.97
C LYS A 255 8.41 15.06 -1.69
N ARG A 256 7.93 16.21 -1.22
CA ARG A 256 7.14 16.33 0.03
C ARG A 256 5.82 15.57 -0.08
N VAL A 257 5.07 15.80 -1.15
CA VAL A 257 3.79 15.13 -1.42
C VAL A 257 4.00 13.63 -1.50
N THR A 258 5.04 13.17 -2.21
CA THR A 258 5.34 11.73 -2.30
C THR A 258 5.60 11.13 -0.92
N GLN A 259 6.29 11.84 -0.03
CA GLN A 259 6.56 11.37 1.34
C GLN A 259 5.29 11.34 2.20
N GLU A 260 4.50 12.42 2.18
CA GLU A 260 3.24 12.54 2.93
C GLU A 260 2.24 11.46 2.49
N VAL A 261 2.02 11.33 1.17
CA VAL A 261 1.14 10.31 0.59
C VAL A 261 1.63 8.90 0.95
N ASN A 262 2.94 8.63 0.86
CA ASN A 262 3.46 7.31 1.25
C ASN A 262 3.22 6.99 2.73
N LYS A 263 3.33 7.98 3.62
CA LYS A 263 3.06 7.80 5.05
C LYS A 263 1.61 7.40 5.29
N ASP A 264 0.67 8.13 4.70
CA ASP A 264 -0.77 7.89 4.89
C ASP A 264 -1.23 6.58 4.23
N VAL A 265 -0.69 6.29 3.04
CA VAL A 265 -0.90 5.01 2.36
C VAL A 265 -0.38 3.86 3.22
N ASN A 266 0.85 3.95 3.73
CA ASN A 266 1.42 2.87 4.57
C ASN A 266 0.59 2.63 5.83
N LYS A 267 0.13 3.69 6.51
CA LYS A 267 -0.78 3.56 7.66
C LYS A 267 -2.09 2.86 7.30
N SER A 268 -2.66 3.19 6.14
CA SER A 268 -3.88 2.54 5.63
C SER A 268 -3.66 1.06 5.31
N LEU A 269 -2.49 0.70 4.75
CA LEU A 269 -2.12 -0.68 4.49
C LEU A 269 -1.91 -1.47 5.79
N GLU A 270 -1.25 -0.89 6.79
CA GLU A 270 -1.06 -1.51 8.10
C GLU A 270 -2.40 -1.82 8.78
N ASN A 271 -3.35 -0.88 8.71
CA ASN A 271 -4.71 -1.09 9.22
C ASN A 271 -5.43 -2.22 8.49
N LEU A 272 -5.36 -2.26 7.15
CA LEU A 272 -5.96 -3.31 6.33
C LEU A 272 -5.37 -4.68 6.65
N VAL A 273 -4.04 -4.77 6.74
CA VAL A 273 -3.31 -6.00 7.05
C VAL A 273 -3.63 -6.47 8.47
N SER A 274 -3.69 -5.55 9.43
CA SER A 274 -4.06 -5.84 10.80
C SER A 274 -5.50 -6.33 10.91
N ALA A 275 -6.45 -5.69 10.24
CA ALA A 275 -7.84 -6.11 10.23
C ALA A 275 -8.03 -7.52 9.66
N TYR A 276 -7.25 -7.88 8.63
CA TYR A 276 -7.29 -9.22 8.04
C TYR A 276 -6.61 -10.28 8.93
N ASN A 277 -5.47 -9.96 9.56
CA ASN A 277 -4.69 -10.94 10.32
C ASN A 277 -5.16 -11.13 11.77
N ASN A 278 -5.59 -10.04 12.39
CA ASN A 278 -5.70 -9.92 13.84
C ASN A 278 -7.09 -9.41 14.22
N LEU A 279 -8.06 -10.32 14.24
CA LEU A 279 -9.15 -10.17 15.20
C LEU A 279 -8.63 -10.63 16.57
N LYS A 280 -8.14 -9.68 17.37
CA LYS A 280 -7.91 -9.91 18.79
C LYS A 280 -9.24 -9.90 19.53
#